data_AF-A0A3B5QY41-F1
#
_entry.id   AF-A0A3B5QY41-F1
#
_cell.length_a   1.000
_cell.length_b   1.000
_cell.length_c   1.000
_cell.angle_alpha   90.00
_cell.angle_beta   90.00
_cell.angle_gamma   90.00
#
_symmetry.space_group_name_H-M   'P 1'
#
loop_
_entity.id
_entity.type
_entity.pdbx_description
1 polymer ?
#
loop_
_entity_poly.entity_id
_entity_poly.type
_entity_poly.pdbx_seq_one_letter_code
_entity_poly.pdbx_strand_id
1 'polypeptide(L)'
;MNGSLNSRPGLVDINLNRGPAGLGFNIIGGIDQQSIVNDNGVYVSRIKEGGSAALDGRLEEGDKILAINGASLENRYHHEVVELFRSAGENVQLRVMKRSHLSNGPAASKPNRQPSTSTLGMLALFAGAVSIIVVVALYKRLK
;
A
#
# COMPACT_ATOMS: atom_id res chain seq x y z
N MET A 1 -41.89 3.35 -6.86
CA MET A 1 -40.57 3.21 -7.52
C MET A 1 -39.51 3.57 -6.49
N ASN A 2 -39.07 2.61 -5.69
CA ASN A 2 -38.17 2.89 -4.57
C ASN A 2 -36.73 2.61 -5.03
N GLY A 3 -36.16 3.57 -5.75
CA GLY A 3 -34.75 3.58 -6.13
C GLY A 3 -33.87 3.93 -4.94
N SER A 4 -33.80 3.06 -3.93
CA SER A 4 -32.70 3.10 -2.97
C SER A 4 -31.49 2.55 -3.69
N LEU A 5 -30.77 3.43 -4.40
CA LEU A 5 -29.40 3.17 -4.82
C LEU A 5 -28.61 2.96 -3.53
N ASN A 6 -28.53 1.69 -3.11
CA ASN A 6 -27.60 1.23 -2.12
C ASN A 6 -26.24 1.82 -2.52
N SER A 7 -25.81 2.87 -1.83
CA SER A 7 -24.43 3.30 -1.77
C SER A 7 -23.66 2.05 -1.41
N ARG A 8 -23.07 1.36 -2.41
CA ARG A 8 -22.34 0.11 -2.21
C ARG A 8 -21.33 0.40 -1.12
N PRO A 9 -21.51 -0.12 0.10
CA PRO A 9 -20.75 0.37 1.24
C PRO A 9 -19.29 0.03 0.96
N GLY A 10 -18.49 1.07 0.76
CA GLY A 10 -17.05 0.95 0.57
C GLY A 10 -16.52 1.14 -0.86
N LEU A 11 -17.31 1.42 -1.90
CA LEU A 11 -16.70 1.66 -3.23
C LEU A 11 -16.19 3.11 -3.35
N VAL A 12 -14.91 3.28 -3.71
CA VAL A 12 -14.23 4.58 -3.77
C VAL A 12 -13.35 4.64 -5.02
N ASP A 13 -13.41 5.76 -5.75
CA ASP A 13 -12.46 6.07 -6.81
C ASP A 13 -11.35 6.99 -6.27
N ILE A 14 -10.09 6.58 -6.44
CA ILE A 14 -8.89 7.26 -5.93
C ILE A 14 -8.00 7.61 -7.13
N ASN A 15 -7.63 8.89 -7.24
CA ASN A 15 -6.68 9.34 -8.25
C ASN A 15 -5.34 9.59 -7.56
N LEU A 16 -4.29 8.91 -8.03
CA LEU A 16 -2.93 9.05 -7.52
C LEU A 16 -2.03 9.54 -8.63
N ASN A 17 -1.15 10.50 -8.29
CA ASN A 17 -0.04 10.85 -9.15
C ASN A 17 1.17 9.99 -8.76
N ARG A 18 1.81 9.40 -9.76
CA ARG A 18 3.01 8.59 -9.59
C ARG A 18 4.11 9.47 -9.00
N GLY A 19 4.66 9.02 -7.88
CA GLY A 19 5.82 9.65 -7.27
C GLY A 19 7.12 9.02 -7.76
N PRO A 20 8.27 9.51 -7.27
CA PRO A 20 9.59 8.96 -7.61
C PRO A 20 9.77 7.48 -7.22
N ALA A 21 8.94 6.99 -6.28
CA ALA A 21 8.90 5.59 -5.86
C ALA A 21 7.69 4.81 -6.41
N GLY A 22 7.04 5.30 -7.47
CA GLY A 22 5.81 4.71 -8.00
C GLY A 22 4.56 5.18 -7.26
N LEU A 23 3.56 4.30 -7.16
CA LEU A 23 2.26 4.62 -6.53
C LEU A 23 2.28 4.50 -4.99
N GLY A 24 3.32 3.89 -4.42
CA GLY A 24 3.51 3.84 -2.96
C GLY A 24 2.69 2.79 -2.23
N PHE A 25 2.36 1.67 -2.88
CA PHE A 25 1.74 0.50 -2.22
C PHE A 25 2.15 -0.81 -2.90
N ASN A 26 1.96 -1.91 -2.19
CA ASN A 26 2.18 -3.27 -2.69
C ASN A 26 0.84 -3.96 -2.94
N ILE A 27 0.82 -4.85 -3.92
CA ILE A 27 -0.34 -5.69 -4.23
C ILE A 27 -0.03 -7.17 -4.01
N ILE A 28 -1.07 -7.94 -3.71
CA ILE A 28 -1.12 -9.40 -3.75
C ILE A 28 -2.39 -9.83 -4.50
N GLY A 29 -2.52 -11.12 -4.80
CA GLY A 29 -3.69 -11.62 -5.50
C GLY A 29 -3.47 -11.78 -7.00
N GLY A 30 -4.57 -12.00 -7.72
CA GLY A 30 -4.57 -12.54 -9.08
C GLY A 30 -4.95 -14.02 -9.08
N ILE A 31 -5.41 -14.52 -10.22
CA ILE A 31 -6.00 -15.87 -10.33
C ILE A 31 -5.01 -17.00 -10.00
N ASP A 32 -3.71 -16.75 -10.19
CA ASP A 32 -2.59 -17.65 -9.94
C ASP A 32 -1.94 -17.46 -8.57
N GLN A 33 -2.29 -16.38 -7.86
CA GLN A 33 -1.75 -16.02 -6.55
C GLN A 33 -2.87 -15.66 -5.57
N GLN A 34 -3.85 -16.54 -5.44
CA GLN A 34 -5.02 -16.33 -4.57
C GLN A 34 -4.58 -16.05 -3.13
N SER A 35 -4.81 -14.81 -2.69
CA SER A 35 -4.55 -14.39 -1.31
C SER A 35 -5.70 -14.75 -0.36
N ILE A 36 -6.89 -15.00 -0.91
CA ILE A 36 -8.09 -15.41 -0.19
C ILE A 36 -8.65 -16.64 -0.91
N VAL A 37 -9.05 -17.66 -0.14
CA VAL A 37 -9.55 -18.92 -0.68
C VAL A 37 -10.78 -18.66 -1.56
N ASN A 38 -10.73 -19.13 -2.82
CA ASN A 38 -11.76 -18.92 -3.83
C ASN A 38 -12.01 -17.45 -4.24
N ASP A 39 -11.02 -16.57 -4.05
CA ASP A 39 -11.11 -15.19 -4.52
C ASP A 39 -9.89 -14.82 -5.37
N ASN A 40 -10.18 -14.44 -6.61
CA ASN A 40 -9.20 -14.05 -7.62
C ASN A 40 -8.93 -12.53 -7.62
N GLY A 41 -9.29 -11.85 -6.54
CA GLY A 41 -9.13 -10.41 -6.39
C GLY A 41 -7.68 -9.95 -6.27
N VAL A 42 -7.49 -8.64 -6.49
CA VAL A 42 -6.23 -7.94 -6.23
C VAL A 42 -6.39 -7.10 -4.98
N TYR A 43 -5.43 -7.21 -4.05
CA TYR A 43 -5.52 -6.60 -2.73
C TYR A 43 -4.29 -5.77 -2.41
N VAL A 44 -4.47 -4.67 -1.70
CA VAL A 44 -3.38 -3.89 -1.12
C VAL A 44 -2.81 -4.65 0.06
N SER A 45 -1.55 -5.07 -0.03
CA SER A 45 -0.86 -5.76 1.07
C SER A 45 -0.10 -4.82 1.98
N ARG A 46 0.37 -3.68 1.45
CA ARG A 46 1.14 -2.70 2.22
C ARG A 46 1.02 -1.29 1.64
N ILE A 47 0.93 -0.29 2.50
CA ILE A 47 1.12 1.13 2.11
C ILE A 47 2.56 1.57 2.46
N LYS A 48 3.26 2.16 1.50
CA LYS A 48 4.63 2.66 1.69
C LYS A 48 4.58 4.06 2.31
N GLU A 49 5.16 4.20 3.51
CA GLU A 49 5.30 5.49 4.18
C GLU A 49 5.99 6.54 3.28
N GLY A 50 5.42 7.74 3.23
CA GLY A 50 5.89 8.83 2.37
C GLY A 50 5.66 8.62 0.86
N GLY A 51 5.03 7.51 0.43
CA GLY A 51 4.65 7.27 -0.95
C GLY A 51 3.34 7.96 -1.33
N SER A 52 3.02 8.05 -2.63
CA SER A 52 1.84 8.76 -3.14
C SER A 52 0.53 8.29 -2.49
N ALA A 53 0.32 6.97 -2.36
CA ALA A 53 -0.87 6.44 -1.70
C ALA A 53 -0.95 6.81 -0.20
N ALA A 54 0.19 6.85 0.51
CA ALA A 54 0.21 7.25 1.92
C ALA A 54 -0.08 8.75 2.09
N LEU A 55 0.43 9.59 1.19
CA LEU A 55 0.20 11.03 1.20
C LEU A 55 -1.25 11.39 0.84
N ASP A 56 -1.88 10.65 -0.08
CA ASP A 56 -3.31 10.79 -0.37
C ASP A 56 -4.17 10.29 0.80
N GLY A 57 -3.76 9.19 1.44
CA GLY A 57 -4.34 8.71 2.70
C GLY A 57 -5.69 8.00 2.57
N ARG A 58 -6.27 7.91 1.37
CA ARG A 58 -7.55 7.21 1.15
C ARG A 58 -7.40 5.72 0.88
N LEU A 59 -6.23 5.23 0.48
CA LEU A 59 -5.98 3.80 0.22
C LEU A 59 -5.42 3.14 1.48
N GLU A 60 -5.97 1.99 1.87
CA GLU A 60 -5.58 1.29 3.09
C GLU A 60 -5.21 -0.18 2.82
N GLU A 61 -4.46 -0.78 3.74
CA GLU A 61 -4.11 -2.21 3.66
C GLU A 61 -5.35 -3.09 3.81
N GLY A 62 -5.46 -4.10 2.94
CA GLY A 62 -6.63 -4.97 2.84
C GLY A 62 -7.74 -4.46 1.93
N ASP A 63 -7.61 -3.25 1.36
CA ASP A 63 -8.52 -2.78 0.32
C ASP A 63 -8.40 -3.63 -0.95
N LYS A 64 -9.54 -3.90 -1.61
CA LYS A 64 -9.59 -4.63 -2.89
C LYS A 64 -9.56 -3.65 -4.04
N ILE A 65 -8.60 -3.79 -4.95
CA ILE A 65 -8.53 -2.95 -6.15
C ILE A 65 -9.31 -3.68 -7.27
N LEU A 66 -10.35 -3.02 -7.77
CA LEU A 66 -11.24 -3.56 -8.80
C LEU A 66 -10.80 -3.16 -10.20
N ALA A 67 -10.31 -1.94 -10.38
CA ALA A 67 -9.90 -1.43 -11.68
C ALA A 67 -8.78 -0.39 -11.59
N ILE A 68 -8.02 -0.25 -12.68
CA ILE A 68 -7.01 0.78 -12.89
C ILE A 68 -7.25 1.48 -14.23
N ASN A 69 -7.36 2.80 -14.23
CA ASN A 69 -7.64 3.63 -15.41
C ASN A 69 -8.85 3.12 -16.22
N GLY A 70 -9.88 2.60 -15.54
CA GLY A 70 -11.07 2.01 -16.15
C GLY A 70 -10.93 0.53 -16.59
N ALA A 71 -9.72 -0.05 -16.59
CA ALA A 71 -9.50 -1.46 -16.90
C ALA A 71 -9.73 -2.34 -15.66
N SER A 72 -10.62 -3.34 -15.77
CA SER A 72 -10.89 -4.28 -14.67
C SER A 72 -9.71 -5.20 -14.38
N LEU A 73 -9.43 -5.40 -13.09
CA LEU A 73 -8.42 -6.32 -12.56
C LEU A 73 -9.01 -7.69 -12.18
N GLU A 74 -10.32 -7.87 -12.29
CA GLU A 74 -10.98 -9.14 -11.96
C GLU A 74 -10.54 -10.26 -12.91
N ASN A 75 -10.27 -11.43 -12.34
CA ASN A 75 -9.88 -12.64 -13.07
C ASN A 75 -8.63 -12.48 -13.95
N ARG A 76 -7.72 -11.58 -13.58
CA ARG A 76 -6.41 -11.40 -14.23
C ARG A 76 -5.33 -12.21 -13.53
N TYR A 77 -4.32 -12.63 -14.29
CA TYR A 77 -3.10 -13.18 -13.71
C TYR A 77 -2.31 -12.07 -13.00
N HIS A 78 -1.58 -12.44 -11.95
CA HIS A 78 -0.79 -11.49 -11.17
C HIS A 78 0.15 -10.65 -12.04
N HIS A 79 0.83 -11.27 -13.01
CA HIS A 79 1.75 -10.57 -13.90
C HIS A 79 1.04 -9.54 -14.79
N GLU A 80 -0.16 -9.83 -15.30
CA GLU A 80 -0.95 -8.87 -16.09
C GLU A 80 -1.34 -7.65 -15.25
N VAL A 81 -1.74 -7.88 -14.00
CA VAL A 81 -2.08 -6.80 -13.04
C VAL A 81 -0.87 -5.90 -12.82
N VAL A 82 0.30 -6.49 -12.57
CA VAL A 82 1.55 -5.74 -12.38
C VAL A 82 1.90 -4.91 -13.61
N GLU A 83 1.74 -5.45 -14.82
CA GLU A 83 1.99 -4.71 -16.07
C GLU A 83 1.00 -3.55 -16.27
N LEU A 84 -0.27 -3.70 -15.88
CA LEU A 84 -1.22 -2.60 -15.88
C LEU A 84 -0.79 -1.48 -14.91
N PHE A 85 -0.34 -1.81 -13.70
CA PHE A 85 0.20 -0.81 -12.77
C PHE A 85 1.48 -0.13 -13.26
N ARG A 86 2.32 -0.84 -14.01
CA ARG A 86 3.55 -0.27 -14.61
C ARG A 86 3.24 0.66 -15.78
N SER A 87 2.28 0.30 -16.63
CA SER A 87 1.91 1.04 -17.84
C SER A 87 0.85 2.13 -17.64
N ALA A 88 0.24 2.23 -16.46
CA ALA A 88 -0.81 3.20 -16.15
C ALA A 88 -0.40 4.69 -16.19
N GLY A 89 0.87 5.01 -16.49
CA GLY A 89 1.38 6.36 -16.61
C GLY A 89 1.50 7.09 -15.27
N GLU A 90 1.53 8.42 -15.35
CA GLU A 90 1.72 9.32 -14.20
C GLU A 90 0.44 9.53 -13.39
N ASN A 91 -0.71 9.68 -14.05
CA ASN A 91 -2.00 9.86 -13.37
C ASN A 91 -2.77 8.55 -13.40
N VAL A 92 -2.97 7.96 -12.22
CA VAL A 92 -3.58 6.63 -12.08
C VAL A 92 -4.88 6.74 -11.30
N GLN A 93 -5.99 6.36 -11.95
CA GLN A 93 -7.29 6.22 -11.32
C GLN A 93 -7.48 4.78 -10.86
N LEU A 94 -7.73 4.58 -9.58
CA LEU A 94 -8.04 3.29 -8.98
C LEU A 94 -9.50 3.25 -8.58
N ARG A 95 -10.19 2.17 -8.94
CA ARG A 95 -11.48 1.83 -8.35
C ARG A 95 -11.27 0.81 -7.26
N VAL A 96 -11.65 1.15 -6.04
CA VAL A 96 -11.33 0.40 -4.84
C VAL A 96 -12.61 0.02 -4.11
N MET A 97 -12.68 -1.21 -3.60
CA MET A 97 -13.65 -1.63 -2.62
C MET A 97 -12.96 -1.69 -1.26
N LYS A 98 -13.40 -0.80 -0.38
CA LYS A 98 -12.95 -0.73 1.01
C LYS A 98 -13.20 -2.05 1.70
N ARG A 99 -12.23 -2.46 2.50
CA ARG A 99 -12.45 -3.55 3.45
C ARG A 99 -13.67 -3.18 4.29
N SER A 100 -14.65 -4.06 4.35
CA SER A 100 -15.81 -3.89 5.22
C SER A 100 -15.32 -3.89 6.67
N HIS A 101 -15.14 -2.70 7.24
CA HIS A 101 -15.17 -2.52 8.67
C HIS A 101 -16.60 -2.84 9.11
N LEU A 102 -16.87 -4.12 9.40
CA LEU A 102 -17.93 -4.47 10.32
C LEU A 102 -17.60 -3.72 11.61
N SER A 103 -18.24 -2.56 11.78
CA SER A 103 -18.19 -1.72 12.95
C SER A 103 -18.79 -2.49 14.12
N ASN A 104 -17.99 -3.29 14.82
CA ASN A 104 -18.29 -3.62 16.21
C ASN A 104 -17.84 -2.44 17.07
N GLY A 105 -18.78 -1.55 17.39
CA GLY A 105 -18.67 -0.60 18.50
C GLY A 105 -18.58 0.89 18.11
N PRO A 106 -19.26 1.79 18.84
CA PRO A 106 -19.18 3.22 18.62
C PRO A 106 -17.82 3.76 19.07
N ALA A 107 -17.17 4.56 18.22
CA ALA A 107 -16.17 5.57 18.56
C ALA A 107 -15.23 5.25 19.76
N ALA A 108 -14.24 4.38 19.54
CA ALA A 108 -13.06 4.32 20.42
C ALA A 108 -12.02 5.34 19.93
N SER A 109 -11.83 6.36 20.76
CA SER A 109 -10.79 7.38 20.76
C SER A 109 -9.46 6.97 20.09
N LYS A 110 -8.93 7.88 19.26
CA LYS A 110 -7.48 7.97 19.01
C LYS A 110 -6.77 8.03 20.37
N PRO A 111 -5.87 7.10 20.73
CA PRO A 111 -5.02 7.33 21.89
C PRO A 111 -4.01 8.40 21.49
N ASN A 112 -4.25 9.59 22.03
CA ASN A 112 -3.31 10.70 22.17
C ASN A 112 -1.97 10.17 22.69
N ARG A 113 -1.00 9.89 21.81
CA ARG A 113 0.39 9.74 22.23
C ARG A 113 0.96 11.14 22.42
N GLN A 114 0.90 11.62 23.66
CA GLN A 114 1.69 12.76 24.12
C GLN A 114 3.18 12.51 23.79
N PRO A 115 3.94 13.55 23.41
CA PRO A 115 5.38 13.48 23.35
C PRO A 115 5.91 13.48 24.79
N SER A 116 6.23 12.31 25.33
CA SER A 116 7.02 12.24 26.55
C SER A 116 8.48 12.50 26.22
N THR A 117 8.88 13.77 26.34
CA THR A 117 10.25 14.16 26.63
C THR A 117 10.72 13.40 27.86
N SER A 118 11.72 12.53 27.71
CA SER A 118 12.52 12.01 28.82
C SER A 118 13.97 12.03 28.38
N THR A 119 14.58 13.17 28.66
CA THR A 119 16.01 13.42 28.70
C THR A 119 16.66 12.46 29.70
N LEU A 120 17.90 12.06 29.41
CA LEU A 120 18.75 11.11 30.14
C LEU A 120 18.44 9.62 29.91
N GLY A 121 19.05 9.07 28.86
CA GLY A 121 19.27 7.62 28.79
C GLY A 121 19.42 7.05 27.39
N MET A 122 20.35 7.54 26.57
CA MET A 122 21.00 6.69 25.56
C MET A 122 22.22 7.39 24.96
N LEU A 123 23.38 7.07 25.54
CA LEU A 123 24.65 7.08 24.82
C LEU A 123 24.56 5.95 23.78
N ALA A 124 23.93 6.21 22.63
CA ALA A 124 23.90 5.26 21.53
C ALA A 124 25.26 5.32 20.83
N LEU A 125 26.14 4.37 21.19
CA LEU A 125 27.32 4.01 20.40
C LEU A 125 26.86 3.75 18.97
N PHE A 126 27.32 4.58 18.03
CA PHE A 126 27.10 4.41 16.59
C PHE A 126 27.82 3.14 16.10
N ALA A 127 27.26 1.97 16.35
CA ALA A 127 27.65 0.70 15.76
C ALA A 127 26.61 0.34 14.70
N GLY A 128 26.84 0.78 13.45
CA GLY A 128 25.90 0.41 12.37
C GLY A 128 26.09 1.04 11.00
N ALA A 129 27.10 1.89 10.76
CA ALA A 129 27.27 2.52 9.45
C ALA A 129 28.72 2.58 8.92
N VAL A 130 29.69 1.87 9.53
CA VAL A 130 31.11 1.97 9.13
C VAL A 130 31.71 0.67 8.56
N SER A 131 30.98 -0.44 8.49
CA SER A 131 31.58 -1.72 8.05
C SER A 131 31.46 -2.06 6.56
N ILE A 132 30.51 -1.51 5.80
CA ILE A 132 30.36 -1.94 4.39
C ILE A 132 31.40 -1.28 3.48
N ILE A 133 31.75 -0.02 3.71
CA ILE A 133 32.69 0.71 2.83
C ILE A 133 34.12 0.14 2.96
N VAL A 134 34.54 -0.25 4.17
CA VAL A 134 35.88 -0.84 4.40
C VAL A 134 36.01 -2.23 3.79
N VAL A 135 34.97 -3.07 3.86
CA VAL A 135 34.98 -4.42 3.27
C VAL A 135 35.06 -4.37 1.75
N VAL A 136 34.31 -3.45 1.11
CA VAL A 136 34.36 -3.28 -0.36
C VAL A 136 35.71 -2.71 -0.81
N ALA A 137 36.32 -1.81 -0.03
CA ALA A 137 37.66 -1.28 -0.32
C ALA A 137 38.77 -2.34 -0.18
N LEU A 138 38.68 -3.24 0.82
CA LEU A 138 39.64 -4.34 0.99
C LEU A 138 39.50 -5.41 -0.10
N TYR A 139 38.27 -5.72 -0.56
CA TYR A 139 38.06 -6.74 -1.59
C TYR A 139 38.58 -6.33 -2.99
N LYS A 140 38.68 -5.04 -3.29
CA LYS A 140 39.21 -4.55 -4.59
C LYS A 140 40.74 -4.43 -4.65
N ARG A 141 41.47 -4.67 -3.55
CA ARG A 141 42.94 -4.61 -3.49
C ARG A 141 43.62 -5.97 -3.56
N LEU A 142 42.87 -7.06 -3.73
CA LEU A 142 43.35 -8.45 -3.73
C LEU A 142 43.18 -9.15 -5.09
N LYS A 143 43.05 -8.41 -6.19
CA LYS A 143 43.16 -8.96 -7.54
C LYS A 143 43.86 -7.99 -8.48
#